data_AF-A0A7V7X3Q7-F1
#
_entry.id   AF-A0A7V7X3Q7-F1
#
_cell.length_a   1.000
_cell.length_b   1.000
_cell.length_c   1.000
_cell.angle_alpha   90.00
_cell.angle_beta   90.00
_cell.angle_gamma   90.00
#
_symmetry.space_group_name_H-M   'P 1'
#
loop_
_entity.id
_entity.type
_entity.pdbx_description
1 polymer ?
#
loop_
_entity_poly.entity_id
_entity_poly.type
_entity_poly.pdbx_seq_one_letter_code
_entity_poly.pdbx_strand_id
1 'polypeptide(L)'
;MKLLFILFTLFFYSGLDLLSQNHHWQITFNDGLEVSALSLQLEGDSVVFVTTTTEHKTSIESISHLSKIKKSKAGKGMGIGFLGGVVIGGLVGLSTYKEPEPDPEGFGNWDFGPGPSLVAGALIGGLLGMIGGGIVGASKGGAEVHDLSKMTQDEKLKLLSVLTSQNEEVWKAIEIGLSNIGTETDNTIEIRINGKMVLLKKSDLKIVRKTADSIILALPTRLYEKTFHK
;
A
#
# COMPACT_ATOMS: atom_id res chain seq x y z
N MET A 1 9.04 -20.48 -24.11
CA MET A 1 8.01 -20.53 -23.04
C MET A 1 8.54 -20.28 -21.62
N LYS A 2 9.60 -20.97 -21.15
CA LYS A 2 10.08 -20.82 -19.75
C LYS A 2 10.45 -19.38 -19.34
N LEU A 3 11.07 -18.61 -20.22
CA LEU A 3 11.44 -17.20 -19.96
C LEU A 3 10.22 -16.28 -19.77
N LEU A 4 9.17 -16.48 -20.57
CA LEU A 4 7.93 -15.68 -20.48
C LEU A 4 7.21 -15.98 -19.15
N PHE A 5 7.23 -17.24 -18.71
CA PHE A 5 6.66 -17.64 -17.42
C PHE A 5 7.43 -17.03 -16.24
N ILE A 6 8.77 -16.95 -16.34
CA ILE A 6 9.64 -16.33 -15.34
C ILE A 6 9.43 -14.80 -15.29
N LEU A 7 9.35 -14.13 -16.45
CA LEU A 7 9.04 -12.70 -16.51
C LEU A 7 7.64 -12.38 -15.96
N PHE A 8 6.65 -13.23 -16.26
CA PHE A 8 5.30 -13.10 -15.75
C PHE A 8 5.24 -13.30 -14.23
N THR A 9 5.94 -14.30 -13.70
CA THR A 9 6.04 -14.49 -12.24
C THR A 9 6.82 -13.36 -11.57
N LEU A 10 7.93 -12.90 -12.14
CA LEU A 10 8.67 -11.74 -11.62
C LEU A 10 7.82 -10.46 -11.64
N PHE A 11 6.99 -10.25 -12.67
CA PHE A 11 6.09 -9.10 -12.74
C PHE A 11 4.97 -9.19 -11.67
N PHE A 12 4.39 -10.38 -11.47
CA PHE A 12 3.42 -10.61 -10.41
C PHE A 12 4.02 -10.47 -9.00
N TYR A 13 5.25 -10.93 -8.79
CA TYR A 13 5.95 -10.81 -7.51
C TYR A 13 6.43 -9.39 -7.22
N SER A 14 6.86 -8.62 -8.23
CA SER A 14 7.33 -7.23 -8.06
C SER A 14 6.19 -6.21 -7.98
N GLY A 15 5.02 -6.51 -8.55
CA GLY A 15 3.83 -5.66 -8.46
C GLY A 15 3.05 -5.75 -7.14
N LEU A 16 3.44 -6.65 -6.22
CA LEU A 16 2.69 -6.92 -4.99
C LEU A 16 2.88 -5.86 -3.88
N ASP A 17 4.00 -5.12 -3.85
CA ASP A 17 4.32 -4.25 -2.70
C ASP A 17 4.58 -2.77 -3.02
N LEU A 18 4.61 -2.36 -4.29
CA LEU A 18 5.19 -1.05 -4.63
C LEU A 18 4.43 0.17 -4.12
N LEU A 19 3.17 0.06 -3.66
CA LEU A 19 2.50 1.14 -2.91
C LEU A 19 1.52 0.57 -1.90
N SER A 20 2.00 -0.30 -1.00
CA SER A 20 1.30 -0.54 0.26
C SER A 20 1.39 0.69 1.17
N GLN A 21 0.81 1.82 0.74
CA GLN A 21 0.45 2.88 1.68
C GLN A 21 -0.72 2.33 2.52
N ASN A 22 -0.34 1.79 3.67
CA ASN A 22 -1.26 1.36 4.71
C ASN A 22 -2.12 2.56 5.09
N HIS A 23 -3.44 2.36 5.16
CA HIS A 23 -4.46 3.35 5.53
C HIS A 23 -3.91 4.55 6.33
N HIS A 24 -3.60 5.63 5.62
CA HIS A 24 -3.21 6.87 6.24
C HIS A 24 -4.47 7.70 6.46
N TRP A 25 -4.60 8.24 7.66
CA TRP A 25 -5.53 9.31 7.92
C TRP A 25 -4.86 10.61 7.52
N GLN A 26 -5.55 11.48 6.80
CA GLN A 26 -5.12 12.85 6.58
C GLN A 26 -6.06 13.75 7.36
N ILE A 27 -5.48 14.50 8.28
CA ILE A 27 -6.17 15.43 9.17
C ILE A 27 -5.91 16.82 8.60
N THR A 28 -6.97 17.55 8.26
CA THR A 28 -6.88 18.96 7.90
C THR A 28 -7.42 19.78 9.07
N PHE A 29 -6.61 20.72 9.53
CA PHE A 29 -6.96 21.61 10.64
C PHE A 29 -7.73 22.84 10.13
N ASN A 30 -8.33 23.61 11.04
CA ASN A 30 -9.08 24.83 10.70
C ASN A 30 -8.19 25.94 10.13
N ASP A 31 -6.90 25.93 10.44
CA ASP A 31 -5.90 26.85 9.88
C ASP A 31 -5.41 26.43 8.48
N GLY A 32 -5.90 25.29 7.97
CA GLY A 32 -5.52 24.73 6.68
C GLY A 32 -4.27 23.84 6.72
N LEU A 33 -3.66 23.62 7.89
CA LEU A 33 -2.56 22.67 8.01
C LEU A 33 -3.05 21.25 7.73
N GLU A 34 -2.31 20.50 6.94
CA GLU A 34 -2.60 19.10 6.64
C GLU A 34 -1.52 18.19 7.24
N VAL A 35 -1.96 17.16 7.97
CA VAL A 35 -1.06 16.19 8.60
C VAL A 35 -1.49 14.77 8.27
N SER A 36 -0.53 13.97 7.81
CA SER A 36 -0.72 12.53 7.60
C SER A 36 -0.43 11.75 8.88
N ALA A 37 -1.45 11.06 9.38
CA ALA A 37 -1.41 10.23 10.57
C ALA A 37 -1.48 8.73 10.21
N LEU A 38 -0.69 7.93 10.93
CA LEU A 38 -0.68 6.46 10.86
C LEU A 38 -1.83 5.86 11.67
N SER A 39 -2.17 6.49 12.78
CA SER A 39 -3.26 6.07 13.66
C SER A 39 -3.97 7.30 14.24
N LEU A 40 -5.24 7.08 14.60
CA LEU A 40 -6.08 8.03 15.32
C LEU A 40 -6.63 7.31 16.54
N GLN A 41 -6.60 7.98 17.68
CA GLN A 41 -7.20 7.54 18.92
C GLN A 41 -7.94 8.73 19.54
N LEU A 42 -9.12 8.47 20.08
CA LEU A 42 -9.86 9.46 20.86
C LEU A 42 -9.45 9.37 22.33
N GLU A 43 -9.24 10.53 22.95
CA GLU A 43 -8.95 10.67 24.37
C GLU A 43 -9.73 11.87 24.93
N GLY A 44 -10.95 11.61 25.40
CA GLY A 44 -11.89 12.66 25.80
C GLY A 44 -12.23 13.56 24.62
N ASP A 45 -12.04 14.87 24.80
CA ASP A 45 -12.29 15.90 23.78
C ASP A 45 -11.11 16.14 22.83
N SER A 46 -10.11 15.26 22.88
CA SER A 46 -8.91 15.36 22.06
C SER A 46 -8.75 14.15 21.14
N VAL A 47 -8.13 14.39 20.00
CA VAL A 47 -7.63 13.33 19.11
C VAL A 47 -6.13 13.22 19.32
N VAL A 48 -5.69 12.02 19.69
CA VAL A 48 -4.29 11.62 19.69
C VAL A 48 -4.02 10.93 18.36
N PHE A 49 -2.99 11.39 17.64
CA PHE A 49 -2.62 10.80 16.37
C PHE A 49 -1.10 10.66 16.27
N VAL A 50 -0.69 9.56 15.65
CA VAL A 50 0.73 9.21 15.50
C VAL A 50 1.15 9.53 14.07
N THR A 51 2.09 10.43 13.88
CA THR A 51 2.73 10.68 12.59
C THR A 51 3.94 9.77 12.42
N THR A 52 4.69 9.93 11.31
CA THR A 52 5.96 9.21 11.12
C THR A 52 7.07 9.65 12.09
N THR A 53 6.91 10.79 12.76
CA THR A 53 7.97 11.34 13.63
C THR A 53 7.57 11.39 15.08
N THR A 54 6.31 11.65 15.36
CA THR A 54 5.86 12.13 16.68
C THR A 54 4.39 11.80 16.92
N GLU A 55 4.06 11.59 18.19
CA GLU A 55 2.69 11.60 18.66
C GLU A 55 2.23 13.03 18.89
N HIS A 56 1.02 13.35 18.45
CA HIS A 56 0.41 14.66 18.64
C HIS A 56 -0.95 14.49 19.29
N LYS A 57 -1.28 15.41 20.18
CA LYS A 57 -2.59 15.53 20.79
C LYS A 57 -3.17 16.88 20.42
N THR A 58 -4.37 16.88 19.85
CA THR A 58 -5.06 18.10 19.44
C THR A 58 -6.52 18.09 19.88
N SER A 59 -7.10 19.27 20.07
CA SER A 59 -8.54 19.39 20.32
C SER A 59 -9.33 18.97 19.07
N ILE A 60 -10.43 18.24 19.26
CA ILE A 60 -11.34 17.83 18.19
C ILE A 60 -11.90 19.04 17.41
N GLU A 61 -12.08 20.18 18.09
CA GLU A 61 -12.62 21.40 17.49
C GLU A 61 -11.70 21.97 16.41
N SER A 62 -10.38 21.77 16.56
CA SER A 62 -9.37 22.27 15.63
C SER A 62 -9.37 21.55 14.28
N ILE A 63 -10.06 20.41 14.16
CA ILE A 63 -10.08 19.59 12.95
C ILE A 63 -11.24 20.03 12.06
N SER A 64 -10.90 20.42 10.83
CA SER A 64 -11.85 20.84 9.79
C SER A 64 -12.27 19.69 8.90
N HIS A 65 -11.32 18.86 8.46
CA HIS A 65 -11.59 17.70 7.61
C HIS A 65 -10.80 16.50 8.09
N LEU A 66 -11.41 15.33 7.92
CA LEU A 66 -10.73 14.07 8.10
C LEU A 66 -10.90 13.22 6.85
N SER A 67 -9.80 12.83 6.23
CA SER A 67 -9.83 11.91 5.10
C SER A 67 -9.15 10.58 5.43
N LYS A 68 -9.77 9.48 5.00
CA LYS A 68 -9.17 8.15 5.02
C LYS A 68 -8.71 7.83 3.61
N ILE A 69 -7.39 7.79 3.41
CA ILE A 69 -6.81 7.40 2.12
C ILE A 69 -6.98 5.89 1.99
N LYS A 70 -7.89 5.46 1.11
CA LYS A 70 -8.10 4.04 0.82
C LYS A 70 -6.94 3.50 -0.01
N LYS A 71 -6.55 2.26 0.24
CA LYS A 71 -5.51 1.58 -0.53
C LYS A 71 -5.87 1.61 -2.02
N SER A 72 -4.96 2.16 -2.83
CA SER A 72 -5.11 2.15 -4.29
C SER A 72 -5.24 0.72 -4.79
N LYS A 73 -6.21 0.48 -5.67
CA LYS A 73 -6.38 -0.81 -6.34
C LYS A 73 -5.68 -0.82 -7.70
N ALA A 74 -4.76 0.12 -7.95
CA ALA A 74 -4.01 0.23 -9.20
C ALA A 74 -3.33 -1.08 -9.58
N GLY A 75 -2.58 -1.72 -8.68
CA GLY A 75 -1.89 -2.99 -8.97
C GLY A 75 -2.86 -4.12 -9.37
N LYS A 76 -3.99 -4.26 -8.68
CA LYS A 76 -5.03 -5.23 -9.06
C LYS A 76 -5.64 -4.88 -10.42
N GLY A 77 -5.85 -3.58 -10.69
CA GLY A 77 -6.31 -3.08 -11.97
C GLY A 77 -5.33 -3.40 -13.10
N MET A 78 -4.03 -3.16 -12.90
CA MET A 78 -2.96 -3.47 -13.85
C MET A 78 -2.93 -4.95 -14.19
N GLY A 79 -3.01 -5.84 -13.18
CA GLY A 79 -3.00 -7.28 -13.41
C GLY A 79 -4.21 -7.77 -14.23
N ILE A 80 -5.42 -7.33 -13.87
CA ILE A 80 -6.65 -7.69 -14.61
C ILE A 80 -6.60 -7.11 -16.03
N GLY A 81 -6.17 -5.85 -16.16
CA GLY A 81 -6.04 -5.16 -17.43
C GLY A 81 -5.03 -5.85 -18.36
N PHE A 82 -3.88 -6.27 -17.83
CA PHE A 82 -2.88 -7.03 -18.59
C PHE A 82 -3.46 -8.33 -19.12
N LEU A 83 -4.12 -9.12 -18.27
CA LEU A 83 -4.73 -10.40 -18.67
C LEU A 83 -5.79 -10.21 -19.77
N GLY A 84 -6.68 -9.23 -19.62
CA GLY A 84 -7.67 -8.91 -20.65
C GLY A 84 -7.01 -8.43 -21.95
N GLY A 85 -5.98 -7.59 -21.83
CA GLY A 85 -5.20 -7.08 -22.94
C GLY A 85 -4.45 -8.16 -23.72
N VAL A 86 -3.87 -9.15 -23.03
CA VAL A 86 -3.19 -10.30 -23.64
C VAL A 86 -4.16 -11.11 -24.50
N VAL A 87 -5.36 -11.39 -23.99
CA VAL A 87 -6.37 -12.15 -24.72
C VAL A 87 -6.83 -11.39 -25.97
N ILE A 88 -7.20 -10.11 -25.81
CA ILE A 88 -7.69 -9.29 -26.92
C ILE A 88 -6.57 -9.06 -27.95
N GLY A 89 -5.38 -8.67 -27.51
CA GLY A 89 -4.24 -8.42 -28.37
C GLY A 89 -3.77 -9.67 -29.11
N GLY A 90 -3.80 -10.84 -28.45
CA GLY A 90 -3.47 -12.11 -29.10
C GLY A 90 -4.46 -12.48 -30.20
N LEU A 91 -5.77 -12.27 -29.97
CA LEU A 91 -6.82 -12.47 -30.98
C LEU A 91 -6.67 -11.50 -32.16
N VAL A 92 -6.37 -10.23 -31.89
CA VAL A 92 -6.08 -9.24 -32.93
C VAL A 92 -4.86 -9.67 -33.74
N GLY A 93 -3.75 -9.99 -33.08
CA GLY A 93 -2.51 -10.44 -33.72
C GLY A 93 -2.73 -11.67 -34.61
N LEU A 94 -3.51 -12.64 -34.14
CA LEU A 94 -3.90 -13.81 -34.91
C LEU A 94 -4.76 -13.45 -36.13
N SER A 95 -5.74 -12.55 -35.97
CA SER A 95 -6.63 -12.13 -37.07
C SER A 95 -5.95 -11.26 -38.13
N THR A 96 -4.89 -10.53 -37.75
CA THR A 96 -4.14 -9.66 -38.65
C THR A 96 -2.99 -10.36 -39.37
N TYR A 97 -2.72 -11.62 -39.03
CA TYR A 97 -1.69 -12.40 -39.70
C TYR A 97 -2.03 -12.58 -41.17
N LYS A 98 -1.04 -12.33 -42.03
CA LYS A 98 -1.09 -12.61 -43.45
C LYS A 98 0.08 -13.51 -43.77
N GLU A 99 -0.21 -14.64 -44.41
CA GLU A 99 0.81 -15.52 -44.94
C GLU A 99 1.63 -14.73 -45.97
N PRO A 100 2.96 -14.67 -45.83
CA PRO A 100 3.80 -13.91 -46.76
C PRO A 100 3.75 -14.55 -48.14
N GLU A 101 3.69 -13.73 -49.19
CA GLU A 101 3.74 -14.24 -50.58
C GLU A 101 5.07 -14.96 -50.81
N PRO A 102 5.08 -16.12 -51.48
CA PRO A 102 6.30 -16.89 -51.72
C PRO A 102 7.28 -16.04 -52.52
N ASP A 103 8.50 -15.88 -51.98
CA ASP A 103 9.55 -15.09 -52.62
C ASP A 103 10.10 -15.88 -53.83
N PRO A 104 9.98 -15.34 -55.07
CA PRO A 104 10.45 -16.02 -56.27
C PRO A 104 11.97 -16.23 -56.30
N GLU A 105 12.74 -15.49 -55.49
CA GLU A 105 14.20 -15.61 -55.45
C GLU A 105 14.70 -16.67 -54.45
N GLY A 106 13.81 -17.28 -53.66
CA GLY A 106 14.12 -18.44 -52.82
C GLY A 106 15.04 -18.19 -51.62
N PHE A 107 15.50 -16.95 -51.42
CA PHE A 107 16.39 -16.57 -50.33
C PHE A 107 15.62 -16.02 -49.12
N GLY A 108 14.91 -16.91 -48.43
CA GLY A 108 14.67 -16.72 -46.99
C GLY A 108 13.31 -16.17 -46.56
N ASN A 109 12.21 -16.67 -47.13
CA ASN A 109 10.89 -16.43 -46.56
C ASN A 109 10.63 -17.41 -45.38
N TRP A 110 11.23 -17.13 -44.23
CA TRP A 110 11.04 -17.91 -43.00
C TRP A 110 9.70 -17.56 -42.37
N ASP A 111 8.64 -18.25 -42.79
CA ASP A 111 7.34 -18.15 -42.15
C ASP A 111 7.31 -19.02 -40.88
N PHE A 112 7.18 -18.36 -39.73
CA PHE A 112 7.00 -19.01 -38.43
C PHE A 112 5.51 -19.20 -38.09
N GLY A 113 4.63 -19.01 -39.09
CA GLY A 113 3.19 -19.08 -38.96
C GLY A 113 2.61 -17.91 -38.16
N PRO A 114 1.37 -18.03 -37.66
CA PRO A 114 0.72 -16.97 -36.89
C PRO A 114 1.31 -16.78 -35.48
N GLY A 115 2.23 -17.65 -35.05
CA GLY A 115 2.78 -17.67 -33.69
C GLY A 115 3.40 -16.33 -33.27
N PRO A 116 4.37 -15.77 -34.01
CA PRO A 116 4.97 -14.49 -33.67
C PRO A 116 3.97 -13.34 -33.63
N SER A 117 3.02 -13.27 -34.58
CA SER A 117 1.99 -12.23 -34.61
C SER A 117 1.05 -12.33 -33.41
N LEU A 118 0.67 -13.54 -33.00
CA LEU A 118 -0.11 -13.78 -31.79
C LEU A 118 0.66 -13.31 -30.55
N VAL A 119 1.95 -13.66 -30.43
CA VAL A 119 2.77 -13.28 -29.27
C VAL A 119 2.99 -11.77 -29.22
N ALA A 120 3.31 -11.15 -30.35
CA ALA A 120 3.49 -9.70 -30.44
C ALA A 120 2.20 -8.95 -30.10
N GLY A 121 1.07 -9.38 -30.67
CA GLY A 121 -0.25 -8.83 -30.36
C GLY A 121 -0.61 -8.99 -28.89
N ALA A 122 -0.39 -10.17 -28.31
CA ALA A 122 -0.62 -10.44 -26.90
C ALA A 122 0.22 -9.55 -25.98
N LEU A 123 1.51 -9.35 -26.30
CA LEU A 123 2.39 -8.48 -25.51
C LEU A 123 1.96 -7.02 -25.57
N ILE A 124 1.70 -6.49 -26.77
CA ILE A 124 1.27 -5.10 -26.96
C ILE A 124 -0.08 -4.87 -26.27
N GLY A 125 -1.04 -5.77 -26.52
CA GLY A 125 -2.36 -5.71 -25.90
C GLY A 125 -2.27 -5.81 -24.37
N GLY A 126 -1.44 -6.70 -23.84
CA GLY A 126 -1.19 -6.83 -22.41
C GLY A 126 -0.65 -5.54 -21.80
N LEU A 127 0.36 -4.91 -22.41
CA LEU A 127 0.93 -3.66 -21.91
C LEU A 127 -0.08 -2.51 -21.93
N LEU A 128 -0.86 -2.36 -23.00
CA LEU A 128 -1.92 -1.34 -23.09
C LEU A 128 -3.04 -1.60 -22.07
N GLY A 129 -3.45 -2.86 -21.95
CA GLY A 129 -4.45 -3.28 -20.97
C GLY A 129 -3.98 -3.04 -19.54
N MET A 130 -2.70 -3.27 -19.24
CA MET A 130 -2.10 -2.99 -17.94
C MET A 130 -2.19 -1.51 -17.57
N ILE A 131 -1.86 -0.62 -18.50
CA ILE A 131 -1.93 0.83 -18.28
C ILE A 131 -3.39 1.25 -18.04
N GLY A 132 -4.31 0.86 -18.93
CA GLY A 132 -5.74 1.19 -18.80
C GLY A 132 -6.35 0.63 -17.52
N GLY A 133 -6.05 -0.63 -17.20
CA GLY A 133 -6.47 -1.27 -15.96
C GLY A 133 -5.91 -0.60 -14.72
N GLY A 134 -4.65 -0.15 -14.77
CA GLY A 134 -4.02 0.61 -13.70
C GLY A 134 -4.72 1.93 -13.41
N ILE A 135 -5.08 2.69 -14.45
CA ILE A 135 -5.84 3.94 -14.32
C ILE A 135 -7.21 3.70 -13.68
N VAL A 136 -7.95 2.69 -14.16
CA VAL A 136 -9.27 2.32 -13.59
C VAL A 136 -9.13 1.78 -12.15
N GLY A 137 -8.06 1.06 -11.86
CA GLY A 137 -7.76 0.56 -10.52
C GLY A 137 -7.40 1.69 -9.55
N ALA A 138 -6.65 2.68 -10.02
CA ALA A 138 -6.27 3.87 -9.26
C ALA A 138 -7.50 4.75 -8.96
N SER A 139 -8.38 4.97 -9.94
CA SER A 139 -9.58 5.80 -9.76
C SER A 139 -10.59 5.21 -8.78
N LYS A 140 -10.60 3.88 -8.60
CA LYS A 140 -11.40 3.21 -7.57
C LYS A 140 -10.84 3.35 -6.15
N GLY A 141 -9.62 3.84 -6.00
CA GLY A 141 -9.05 4.25 -4.72
C GLY A 141 -9.53 5.65 -4.34
N GLY A 142 -10.80 5.79 -3.99
CA GLY A 142 -11.33 7.07 -3.49
C GLY A 142 -10.85 7.34 -2.06
N ALA A 143 -10.51 8.59 -1.76
CA ALA A 143 -10.40 9.04 -0.37
C ALA A 143 -11.81 9.19 0.19
N GLU A 144 -12.05 8.67 1.38
CA GLU A 144 -13.29 8.96 2.11
C GLU A 144 -13.06 10.24 2.89
N VAL A 145 -13.70 11.33 2.49
CA VAL A 145 -13.53 12.65 3.08
C VAL A 145 -14.75 12.97 3.94
N HIS A 146 -14.52 13.27 5.21
CA HIS A 146 -15.53 13.75 6.14
C HIS A 146 -15.26 15.22 6.46
N ASP A 147 -16.19 16.09 6.07
CA ASP A 147 -16.18 17.51 6.46
C ASP A 147 -16.70 17.63 7.89
N LEU A 148 -15.81 17.99 8.81
CA LEU A 148 -16.13 18.19 10.22
C LEU A 148 -16.41 19.66 10.53
N SER A 149 -16.14 20.60 9.62
CA SER A 149 -16.20 22.05 9.90
C SER A 149 -17.59 22.53 10.31
N LYS A 150 -18.64 21.82 9.88
CA LYS A 150 -20.05 22.15 10.14
C LYS A 150 -20.69 21.30 11.25
N MET A 151 -19.95 20.35 11.82
CA MET A 151 -20.44 19.46 12.86
C MET A 151 -20.24 20.07 14.25
N THR A 152 -21.22 19.86 15.12
CA THR A 152 -21.08 20.15 16.56
C THR A 152 -20.04 19.22 17.20
N GLN A 153 -19.53 19.58 18.38
CA GLN A 153 -18.52 18.77 19.09
C GLN A 153 -19.00 17.34 19.35
N ASP A 154 -20.26 17.17 19.77
CA ASP A 154 -20.85 15.85 20.02
C ASP A 154 -20.96 14.99 18.75
N GLU A 155 -21.31 15.61 17.61
CA GLU A 155 -21.34 14.92 16.32
C GLU A 155 -19.95 14.50 15.86
N LYS A 156 -18.94 15.37 16.03
CA LYS A 156 -17.54 15.04 15.75
C LYS A 156 -17.08 13.86 16.61
N LEU A 157 -17.34 13.90 17.92
CA LEU A 157 -17.01 12.83 18.85
C LEU A 157 -17.65 11.50 18.44
N LYS A 158 -18.95 11.52 18.11
CA LYS A 158 -19.67 10.33 17.66
C LYS A 158 -19.08 9.77 16.38
N LEU A 159 -18.83 10.58 15.36
CA LEU A 159 -18.25 10.12 14.10
C LEU A 159 -16.84 9.57 14.30
N LEU A 160 -15.98 10.30 15.02
CA LEU A 160 -14.61 9.86 15.32
C LEU A 160 -14.61 8.56 16.13
N SER A 161 -15.57 8.34 17.03
CA SER A 161 -15.68 7.10 17.80
C SER A 161 -15.97 5.90 16.88
N VAL A 162 -16.83 6.09 15.88
CA VAL A 162 -17.13 5.04 14.89
C VAL A 162 -15.91 4.79 14.02
N LEU A 163 -15.28 5.85 13.49
CA LEU A 163 -14.11 5.74 12.61
C LEU A 163 -12.89 5.11 13.30
N THR A 164 -12.65 5.44 14.58
CA THR A 164 -11.57 4.86 15.38
C THR A 164 -11.87 3.42 15.78
N SER A 165 -13.13 3.09 16.11
CA SER A 165 -13.54 1.71 16.44
C SER A 165 -13.42 0.72 15.28
N GLN A 166 -13.59 1.19 14.03
CA GLN A 166 -13.44 0.37 12.83
C GLN A 166 -11.96 0.07 12.49
N ASN A 167 -11.01 0.77 13.12
CA ASN A 167 -9.59 0.48 12.99
C ASN A 167 -9.19 -0.48 14.13
N GLU A 168 -9.32 -1.78 13.88
CA GLU A 168 -9.10 -2.83 14.89
C GLU A 168 -7.68 -2.88 15.49
N GLU A 169 -6.71 -2.19 14.90
CA GLU A 169 -5.36 -2.07 15.45
C GLU A 169 -5.06 -0.62 15.83
N VAL A 170 -5.23 -0.29 17.11
CA VAL A 170 -4.64 0.92 17.70
C VAL A 170 -3.14 0.67 17.84
N TRP A 171 -2.32 1.50 17.21
CA TRP A 171 -0.86 1.40 17.27
C TRP A 171 -0.30 2.42 18.29
N LYS A 172 0.60 1.98 19.18
CA LYS A 172 1.35 2.82 20.11
C LYS A 172 2.79 2.96 19.64
N ALA A 173 3.30 4.19 19.59
CA ALA A 173 4.70 4.46 19.28
C ALA A 173 5.56 4.30 20.54
N ILE A 174 6.75 3.74 20.37
CA ILE A 174 7.74 3.57 21.43
C ILE A 174 9.10 3.96 20.86
N GLU A 175 9.78 4.87 21.54
CA GLU A 175 11.18 5.17 21.24
C GLU A 175 12.11 4.22 21.98
N ILE A 176 13.02 3.61 21.22
CA ILE A 176 13.94 2.59 21.70
C ILE A 176 15.35 2.99 21.30
N GLY A 177 16.22 3.26 22.28
CA GLY A 177 17.64 3.51 22.00
C GLY A 177 18.30 2.33 21.28
N LEU A 178 19.18 2.59 20.32
CA LEU A 178 19.86 1.55 19.53
C LEU A 178 20.66 0.58 20.41
N SER A 179 21.16 1.03 21.56
CA SER A 179 21.84 0.19 22.56
C SER A 179 20.93 -0.88 23.19
N ASN A 180 19.62 -0.72 23.07
CA ASN A 180 18.62 -1.69 23.53
C ASN A 180 18.19 -2.66 22.43
N ILE A 181 18.71 -2.54 21.21
CA ILE A 181 18.40 -3.46 20.11
C ILE A 181 19.43 -4.60 20.11
N GLY A 182 18.94 -5.82 20.27
CA GLY A 182 19.73 -7.05 20.24
C GLY A 182 19.91 -7.58 18.82
N THR A 183 19.90 -8.91 18.69
CA THR A 183 20.05 -9.55 17.38
C THR A 183 18.78 -9.35 16.53
N GLU A 184 19.00 -8.94 15.29
CA GLU A 184 17.97 -8.86 14.25
C GLU A 184 18.08 -10.09 13.34
N THR A 185 17.01 -10.86 13.20
CA THR A 185 16.89 -11.94 12.22
C THR A 185 15.98 -11.52 11.07
N ASP A 186 15.78 -12.37 10.07
CA ASP A 186 14.86 -12.09 8.96
C ASP A 186 13.43 -11.80 9.42
N ASN A 187 12.99 -12.44 10.50
CA ASN A 187 11.58 -12.40 10.95
C ASN A 187 11.38 -11.77 12.33
N THR A 188 12.44 -11.59 13.12
CA THR A 188 12.33 -11.10 14.50
C THR A 188 13.38 -10.04 14.81
N ILE A 189 13.05 -9.19 15.76
CA ILE A 189 13.99 -8.25 16.38
C ILE A 189 13.96 -8.46 17.88
N GLU A 190 15.14 -8.59 18.47
CA GLU A 190 15.29 -8.61 19.92
C GLU A 190 15.40 -7.19 20.46
N ILE A 191 14.59 -6.88 21.46
CA ILE A 191 14.56 -5.55 22.07
C ILE A 191 14.61 -5.68 23.59
N ARG A 192 15.53 -4.94 24.21
CA ARG A 192 15.63 -4.83 25.65
C ARG A 192 14.69 -3.74 26.16
N ILE A 193 13.71 -4.15 26.96
CA ILE A 193 12.70 -3.27 27.57
C ILE A 193 12.74 -3.49 29.08
N ASN A 194 13.00 -2.43 29.86
CA ASN A 194 13.11 -2.51 31.33
C ASN A 194 14.07 -3.63 31.80
N GLY A 195 15.20 -3.79 31.09
CA GLY A 195 16.21 -4.82 31.39
C GLY A 195 15.87 -6.24 30.96
N LYS A 196 14.65 -6.51 30.47
CA LYS A 196 14.24 -7.82 29.93
C LYS A 196 14.37 -7.84 28.41
N MET A 197 14.85 -8.96 27.87
CA MET A 197 14.87 -9.18 26.43
C MET A 197 13.47 -9.62 25.95
N VAL A 198 12.95 -8.93 24.95
CA VAL A 198 11.66 -9.22 24.32
C VAL A 198 11.91 -9.50 22.84
N LEU A 199 11.47 -10.66 22.38
CA LEU A 199 11.52 -11.03 20.97
C LEU A 199 10.22 -10.58 20.30
N LEU A 200 10.32 -9.69 19.32
CA LEU A 200 9.17 -9.17 18.57
C LEU A 200 9.27 -9.61 17.11
N LYS A 201 8.14 -10.02 16.51
CA LYS A 201 8.11 -10.32 15.08
C LYS A 201 8.09 -9.03 14.28
N LYS A 202 8.87 -8.97 13.20
CA LYS A 202 8.89 -7.81 12.29
C LYS A 202 7.53 -7.56 11.62
N SER A 203 6.73 -8.60 11.42
CA SER A 203 5.35 -8.49 10.91
C SER A 203 4.44 -7.68 11.84
N ASP A 204 4.73 -7.69 13.13
CA ASP A 204 3.90 -7.09 14.18
C ASP A 204 4.43 -5.70 14.58
N LEU A 205 5.42 -5.20 13.84
CA LEU A 205 6.13 -3.97 14.10
C LEU A 205 6.10 -3.07 12.87
N LYS A 206 5.95 -1.77 13.09
CA LYS A 206 6.21 -0.77 12.06
C LYS A 206 7.36 0.10 12.53
N ILE A 207 8.46 0.09 11.78
CA ILE A 207 9.54 1.06 11.99
C ILE A 207 9.01 2.41 11.51
N VAL A 208 8.76 3.30 12.46
CA VAL A 208 8.21 4.64 12.19
C VAL A 208 9.34 5.57 11.76
N ARG A 209 10.46 5.54 12.51
CA ARG A 209 11.64 6.37 12.26
C ARG A 209 12.90 5.71 12.82
N LYS A 210 14.04 5.92 12.15
CA LYS A 210 15.37 5.60 12.66
C LYS A 210 16.20 6.89 12.75
N THR A 211 16.78 7.15 13.91
CA THR A 211 17.72 8.25 14.16
C THR A 211 19.13 7.68 14.34
N ALA A 212 20.11 8.55 14.63
CA ALA A 212 21.48 8.10 14.93
C ALA A 212 21.57 7.26 16.21
N ASP A 213 20.67 7.50 17.18
CA ASP A 213 20.76 6.93 18.53
C ASP A 213 19.54 6.10 18.94
N SER A 214 18.43 6.19 18.19
CA SER A 214 17.15 5.54 18.53
C SER A 214 16.38 5.05 17.31
N ILE A 215 15.43 4.13 17.54
CA ILE A 215 14.39 3.72 16.60
C ILE A 215 13.03 3.92 17.27
N ILE A 216 12.12 4.57 16.55
CA ILE A 216 10.71 4.67 16.95
C ILE A 216 9.97 3.52 16.28
N LEU A 217 9.40 2.64 17.09
CA LEU A 217 8.60 1.51 16.66
C LEU A 217 7.14 1.74 17.01
N ALA A 218 6.24 1.50 16.08
CA ALA A 218 4.82 1.40 16.36
C ALA A 218 4.47 -0.08 16.58
N LEU A 219 3.74 -0.34 17.65
CA LEU A 219 3.28 -1.66 18.10
C LEU A 219 1.76 -1.67 18.23
N PRO A 220 1.06 -2.77 17.87
CA PRO A 220 -0.34 -2.92 18.22
C PRO A 220 -0.53 -2.82 19.74
N THR A 221 -1.57 -2.13 20.20
CA THR A 221 -1.81 -1.84 21.62
C THR A 221 -1.86 -3.10 22.47
N ARG A 222 -2.45 -4.19 21.94
CA ARG A 222 -2.46 -5.51 22.61
C ARG A 222 -1.04 -6.04 22.87
N LEU A 223 -0.13 -5.84 21.91
CA LEU A 223 1.25 -6.27 22.03
C LEU A 223 2.04 -5.33 22.96
N TYR A 224 1.76 -4.03 22.91
CA TYR A 224 2.29 -3.04 23.84
C TYR A 224 1.94 -3.42 25.29
N GLU A 225 0.65 -3.61 25.60
CA GLU A 225 0.20 -3.88 26.97
C GLU A 225 0.79 -5.18 27.52
N LYS A 226 0.85 -6.24 26.70
CA LYS A 226 1.47 -7.51 27.07
C LYS A 226 2.96 -7.38 27.40
N THR A 227 3.65 -6.44 26.76
CA THR A 227 5.10 -6.28 26.83
C THR A 227 5.53 -5.30 27.91
N PHE A 228 4.80 -4.20 28.09
CA PHE A 228 5.21 -3.07 28.94
C PHE A 228 4.48 -2.97 30.29
N HIS A 229 3.32 -3.63 30.45
CA HIS A 229 2.51 -3.56 31.70
C HIS A 229 2.54 -4.86 32.54
N LYS A 230 3.66 -5.60 32.52
CA LYS A 230 3.91 -6.76 33.40
C LYS A 230 5.01 -6.47 34.41
#